data_AF-A0A6G8AGN8-F1
#
_entry.id   AF-A0A6G8AGN8-F1
#
_cell.length_a   1.000
_cell.length_b   1.000
_cell.length_c   1.000
_cell.angle_alpha   90.00
_cell.angle_beta   90.00
_cell.angle_gamma   90.00
#
_symmetry.space_group_name_H-M   'P 1'
#
loop_
_entity.id
_entity.type
_entity.pdbx_description
1 polymer ?
#
loop_
_entity_poly.entity_id
_entity_poly.type
_entity_poly.pdbx_seq_one_letter_code
_entity_poly.pdbx_strand_id
1 'polypeptide(L)'
;MIRHPPPLRPLALVLVLLPLLTACEIPGVWPNPRTVEKEAEAKAIGGACRHALRGLEDCYTLNPQAAKAAVFAGWKDMDSYMRENKIEGTPSVITKSEPPPPPEKPKRKRSAASEDS
;
A
#
# COMPACT_ATOMS: atom_id res chain seq x y z
N MET A 1 -24.03 -8.43 -65.30
CA MET A 1 -23.59 -7.81 -64.03
C MET A 1 -24.13 -8.64 -62.88
N ILE A 2 -23.32 -9.52 -62.28
CA ILE A 2 -23.71 -10.34 -61.13
C ILE A 2 -23.20 -9.61 -59.88
N ARG A 3 -24.10 -9.07 -59.06
CA ARG A 3 -23.77 -8.50 -57.74
C ARG A 3 -23.77 -9.63 -56.72
N HIS A 4 -22.61 -10.00 -56.19
CA HIS A 4 -22.51 -10.94 -55.09
C HIS A 4 -22.89 -10.25 -53.76
N PRO A 5 -23.78 -10.83 -52.94
CA PRO A 5 -24.08 -10.29 -51.62
C PRO A 5 -22.84 -10.40 -50.72
N PRO A 6 -22.54 -9.39 -49.88
CA PRO A 6 -21.35 -9.42 -49.05
C PRO A 6 -21.46 -10.56 -48.03
N PRO A 7 -20.38 -11.32 -47.78
CA PRO A 7 -20.41 -12.42 -46.83
C PRO A 7 -20.49 -11.86 -45.40
N LEU A 8 -21.68 -11.89 -44.79
CA LEU A 8 -21.90 -11.41 -43.41
C LEU A 8 -21.20 -12.28 -42.34
N ARG A 9 -20.90 -13.55 -42.65
CA ARG A 9 -20.28 -14.51 -41.72
C ARG A 9 -18.82 -14.18 -41.31
N PRO A 10 -17.89 -13.90 -42.23
CA PRO A 10 -16.53 -13.48 -41.86
C PRO A 10 -16.52 -12.11 -41.15
N LEU A 11 -17.45 -11.21 -41.49
CA LEU A 11 -17.58 -9.91 -40.82
C LEU A 11 -17.93 -10.06 -39.34
N ALA A 12 -18.86 -10.96 -39.00
CA ALA A 12 -19.22 -11.24 -37.61
C ALA A 12 -18.05 -11.84 -36.82
N LEU A 13 -17.25 -12.71 -37.45
CA LEU A 13 -16.08 -13.31 -36.83
C LEU A 13 -15.00 -12.26 -36.52
N VAL A 14 -14.74 -11.36 -37.48
CA VAL A 14 -13.80 -10.24 -37.31
C VAL A 14 -14.26 -9.29 -36.19
N LEU A 15 -15.56 -8.97 -36.11
CA LEU A 15 -16.12 -8.13 -35.04
C LEU A 15 -15.98 -8.74 -33.64
N VAL A 16 -16.09 -10.06 -33.52
CA VAL A 16 -15.89 -10.77 -32.24
C VAL A 16 -14.41 -10.89 -31.88
N LEU A 17 -13.52 -11.05 -32.86
CA LEU A 17 -12.07 -11.18 -32.64
C LEU A 17 -11.34 -9.83 -32.43
N LEU A 18 -11.88 -8.72 -32.93
CA LEU A 18 -11.32 -7.37 -32.74
C LEU A 18 -11.04 -6.97 -31.28
N PRO A 19 -11.97 -7.16 -30.31
CA PRO A 19 -11.71 -6.78 -28.91
C PRO A 19 -10.66 -7.67 -28.22
N LEU A 20 -10.42 -8.91 -28.71
CA LEU A 20 -9.36 -9.77 -28.20
C LEU A 20 -7.96 -9.26 -28.59
N LEU A 21 -7.85 -8.46 -29.66
CA LEU A 21 -6.59 -7.83 -30.07
C LEU A 21 -6.30 -6.51 -29.33
N THR A 22 -7.30 -5.87 -28.70
CA THR A 22 -7.12 -4.62 -27.93
C THR A 22 -6.73 -4.85 -26.47
N ALA A 23 -6.56 -6.09 -26.02
CA ALA A 23 -5.97 -6.41 -24.71
C ALA A 23 -4.43 -6.25 -24.68
N CYS A 24 -3.89 -5.38 -25.53
CA CYS A 24 -2.49 -5.02 -25.53
C CYS A 24 -2.28 -3.95 -24.45
N GLU A 25 -1.50 -4.29 -23.42
CA GLU A 25 -0.96 -3.42 -22.36
C GLU A 25 -0.99 -1.92 -22.72
N ILE A 26 -1.94 -1.17 -22.14
CA ILE A 26 -2.01 0.29 -22.31
C ILE A 26 -0.94 0.89 -21.37
N PRO A 27 0.20 1.37 -21.89
CA PRO A 27 1.26 1.91 -21.05
C PRO A 27 0.77 3.26 -20.52
N GLY A 28 0.47 3.33 -19.22
CA GLY A 28 0.15 4.59 -18.52
C GLY A 28 -1.27 4.73 -17.95
N VAL A 29 -2.15 3.74 -18.10
CA VAL A 29 -3.49 3.76 -17.46
C VAL A 29 -3.51 2.99 -16.13
N TRP A 30 -2.48 2.20 -15.86
CA TRP A 30 -2.37 1.43 -14.62
C TRP A 30 -1.81 2.29 -13.48
N PRO A 31 -2.40 2.23 -12.27
CA PRO A 31 -1.82 2.85 -11.09
C PRO A 31 -0.38 2.36 -10.92
N ASN A 32 0.53 3.26 -10.56
CA ASN A 32 1.93 2.90 -10.38
C ASN A 32 2.02 1.68 -9.43
N PRO A 33 2.74 0.61 -9.76
CA PRO A 33 2.76 -0.60 -8.95
C PRO A 33 3.15 -0.31 -7.49
N ARG A 34 4.02 0.68 -7.25
CA ARG A 34 4.37 1.11 -5.89
C ARG A 34 3.24 1.81 -5.16
N THR A 35 2.34 2.51 -5.85
CA THR A 35 1.18 3.13 -5.18
C THR A 35 0.16 2.08 -4.80
N VAL A 36 -0.04 1.06 -5.66
CA VAL A 36 -0.90 -0.10 -5.35
C VAL A 36 -0.35 -0.85 -4.14
N GLU A 37 0.95 -1.13 -4.13
CA GLU A 37 1.63 -1.81 -3.02
C GLU A 37 1.47 -1.02 -1.71
N LYS A 38 1.75 0.29 -1.72
CA LYS A 38 1.59 1.15 -0.54
C LYS A 38 0.16 1.19 -0.01
N GLU A 39 -0.83 1.17 -0.90
CA GLU A 39 -2.23 1.15 -0.50
C GLU A 39 -2.63 -0.21 0.10
N ALA A 40 -2.15 -1.31 -0.49
CA ALA A 40 -2.35 -2.66 0.03
C ALA A 40 -1.70 -2.82 1.41
N GLU A 41 -0.47 -2.35 1.58
CA GLU A 41 0.22 -2.31 2.87
C GLU A 41 -0.55 -1.50 3.91
N ALA A 42 -1.05 -0.31 3.53
CA ALA A 42 -1.85 0.52 4.43
C ALA A 42 -3.16 -0.18 4.86
N LYS A 43 -3.85 -0.89 3.95
CA LYS A 43 -5.02 -1.73 4.29
C LYS A 43 -4.65 -2.87 5.24
N ALA A 44 -3.54 -3.56 4.99
CA ALA A 44 -3.06 -4.63 5.85
C ALA A 44 -2.76 -4.13 7.27
N ILE A 45 -2.09 -2.96 7.39
CA ILE A 45 -1.84 -2.28 8.66
C ILE A 45 -3.15 -2.00 9.41
N GLY A 46 -4.16 -1.46 8.71
CA GLY A 46 -5.47 -1.18 9.30
C GLY A 46 -6.16 -2.43 9.86
N GLY A 47 -6.16 -3.51 9.09
CA GLY A 47 -6.70 -4.80 9.53
C GLY A 47 -5.95 -5.35 10.74
N ALA A 48 -4.61 -5.32 10.71
CA ALA A 48 -3.80 -5.73 11.85
C ALA A 48 -4.09 -4.89 13.11
N CYS A 49 -4.22 -3.57 12.99
CA CYS A 49 -4.58 -2.69 14.11
C CYS A 49 -5.94 -3.06 14.71
N ARG A 50 -6.94 -3.40 13.87
CA ARG A 50 -8.25 -3.81 14.38
C ARG A 50 -8.18 -5.13 15.12
N HIS A 51 -7.52 -6.12 14.53
CA HIS A 51 -7.30 -7.42 15.17
C HIS A 51 -6.52 -7.26 16.49
N ALA A 52 -5.63 -6.26 16.56
CA ALA A 52 -4.87 -5.89 17.74
C ALA A 52 -5.69 -5.14 18.83
N LEU A 53 -7.00 -4.99 18.65
CA LEU A 53 -7.91 -4.24 19.51
C LEU A 53 -7.49 -2.77 19.72
N ARG A 54 -6.91 -2.14 18.68
CA ARG A 54 -6.53 -0.72 18.71
C ARG A 54 -7.54 0.21 18.06
N GLY A 55 -7.62 1.41 18.63
CA GLY A 55 -8.29 2.55 18.00
C GLY A 55 -7.51 3.06 16.78
N LEU A 56 -8.20 3.79 15.90
CA LEU A 56 -7.61 4.35 14.69
C LEU A 56 -6.54 5.41 14.99
N GLU A 57 -6.75 6.25 16.01
CA GLU A 57 -5.80 7.29 16.41
C GLU A 57 -4.44 6.71 16.80
N ASP A 58 -4.44 5.60 17.54
CA ASP A 58 -3.21 4.86 17.86
C ASP A 58 -2.57 4.29 16.59
N CYS A 59 -3.38 3.70 15.71
CA CYS A 59 -2.89 3.11 14.47
C CYS A 59 -2.22 4.15 13.56
N TYR A 60 -2.76 5.36 13.47
CA TYR A 60 -2.17 6.47 12.72
C TYR A 60 -0.88 6.98 13.35
N THR A 61 -0.82 7.04 14.68
CA THR A 61 0.38 7.45 15.43
C THR A 61 1.52 6.43 15.24
N LEU A 62 1.20 5.14 15.24
CA LEU A 62 2.16 4.07 15.02
C LEU A 62 2.65 4.02 13.57
N ASN A 63 1.80 4.36 12.60
CA ASN A 63 2.06 4.23 11.17
C ASN A 63 1.93 5.57 10.40
N PRO A 64 2.79 6.57 10.68
CA PRO A 64 2.66 7.92 10.11
C PRO A 64 2.91 7.98 8.59
N GLN A 65 3.54 6.96 8.01
CA GLN A 65 3.80 6.86 6.57
C GLN A 65 2.69 6.14 5.80
N ALA A 66 1.74 5.51 6.50
CA ALA A 66 0.64 4.79 5.87
C ALA A 66 -0.47 5.77 5.45
N ALA A 67 -1.10 5.50 4.30
CA ALA A 67 -2.23 6.29 3.84
C ALA A 67 -3.42 6.09 4.78
N LYS A 68 -3.77 7.12 5.57
CA LYS A 68 -4.83 7.05 6.60
C LYS A 68 -6.16 6.51 6.07
N ALA A 69 -6.56 6.91 4.86
CA ALA A 69 -7.79 6.42 4.24
C ALA A 69 -7.77 4.90 3.97
N ALA A 70 -6.64 4.38 3.51
CA ALA A 70 -6.47 2.94 3.26
C ALA A 70 -6.36 2.14 4.56
N VAL A 71 -5.69 2.69 5.58
CA VAL A 71 -5.68 2.14 6.96
C VAL A 71 -7.10 2.05 7.50
N PHE A 72 -7.90 3.12 7.37
CA PHE A 72 -9.30 3.09 7.79
C PHE A 72 -10.12 2.05 7.04
N ALA A 73 -9.93 1.93 5.72
CA ALA A 73 -10.59 0.91 4.92
C ALA A 73 -10.31 -0.50 5.45
N GLY A 74 -9.04 -0.87 5.61
CA GLY A 74 -8.66 -2.19 6.13
C GLY A 74 -9.11 -2.43 7.58
N TRP A 75 -9.14 -1.40 8.42
CA TRP A 75 -9.64 -1.50 9.79
C TRP A 75 -11.13 -1.84 9.83
N LYS A 76 -11.96 -1.18 9.01
CA LYS A 76 -13.39 -1.46 8.90
C LYS A 76 -13.64 -2.87 8.38
N ASP A 77 -12.92 -3.25 7.33
CA ASP A 77 -13.11 -4.55 6.67
C ASP A 77 -12.78 -5.68 7.66
N MET A 78 -11.72 -5.51 8.46
CA MET A 78 -11.41 -6.43 9.56
C MET A 78 -12.43 -6.38 10.71
N ASP A 79 -12.99 -5.21 11.06
CA ASP A 79 -14.05 -5.12 12.08
C ASP A 79 -15.30 -5.90 11.66
N SER A 80 -15.74 -5.71 10.42
CA SER A 80 -16.83 -6.48 9.82
C SER A 80 -16.52 -7.97 9.83
N TYR A 81 -15.34 -8.35 9.33
CA TYR A 81 -14.92 -9.76 9.30
C TYR A 81 -14.91 -10.39 10.69
N MET A 82 -14.37 -9.73 11.71
CA MET A 82 -14.33 -10.24 13.07
C MET A 82 -15.73 -10.39 13.67
N ARG A 83 -16.65 -9.44 13.41
CA ARG A 83 -18.05 -9.50 13.89
C ARG A 83 -18.83 -10.62 13.24
N GLU A 84 -18.70 -10.77 11.93
CA GLU A 84 -19.39 -11.80 11.15
C GLU A 84 -18.91 -13.20 11.51
N ASN A 85 -17.62 -13.36 11.82
CA ASN A 85 -16.99 -14.66 12.06
C ASN A 85 -16.69 -14.94 13.55
N LYS A 86 -17.12 -14.06 14.46
CA LYS A 86 -16.89 -14.17 15.92
C LYS A 86 -15.42 -14.38 16.28
N ILE A 87 -14.54 -13.66 15.59
CA ILE A 87 -13.10 -13.73 15.83
C ILE A 87 -12.75 -12.78 16.96
N GLU A 88 -12.08 -13.32 17.98
CA GLU A 88 -11.53 -12.52 19.07
C GLU A 88 -10.22 -11.87 18.63
N GLY A 89 -10.06 -10.60 19.00
CA GLY A 89 -8.81 -9.87 18.76
C GLY A 89 -7.76 -10.21 19.81
N THR A 90 -6.50 -9.99 19.47
CA THR A 90 -5.37 -10.19 20.38
C THR A 90 -4.75 -8.84 20.74
N PRO A 91 -4.86 -8.35 21.98
CA PRO A 91 -4.33 -7.03 22.33
C PRO A 91 -2.82 -6.98 22.11
N SER A 92 -2.35 -6.00 21.34
CA SER A 92 -0.93 -5.85 21.06
C SER A 92 -0.17 -5.16 22.20
N VAL A 93 1.03 -5.66 22.50
CA VAL A 93 1.92 -5.12 23.55
C VAL A 93 2.94 -4.09 23.07
N ILE A 94 3.04 -3.86 21.76
CA ILE A 94 4.07 -2.99 21.16
C ILE A 94 3.63 -1.53 21.16
N THR A 95 4.32 -0.66 21.89
CA THR A 95 4.17 0.81 21.81
C THR A 95 5.20 1.41 20.85
N LYS A 96 5.00 2.66 20.41
CA LYS A 96 5.95 3.36 19.54
C LYS A 96 7.30 3.44 20.24
N SER A 97 8.33 2.82 19.67
CA SER A 97 9.71 2.96 20.16
C SER A 97 10.22 4.36 19.84
N GLU A 98 10.86 5.02 20.81
CA GLU A 98 11.53 6.30 20.58
C GLU A 98 12.69 6.07 19.59
N PRO A 99 12.89 6.94 18.58
CA PRO A 99 14.02 6.82 17.67
C PRO A 99 15.34 6.83 18.45
N PRO A 100 16.34 6.01 18.08
CA PRO A 100 17.63 6.02 18.75
C PRO A 100 18.26 7.42 18.68
N PRO A 101 18.93 7.89 19.75
CA PRO A 101 19.55 9.20 19.75
C PRO A 101 20.56 9.31 18.61
N PRO A 102 20.70 10.49 17.98
CA PRO A 102 21.68 10.69 16.92
C PRO A 102 23.09 10.34 17.42
N PRO A 103 23.95 9.72 16.59
CA PRO A 103 25.30 9.37 17.00
C PRO A 103 26.04 10.64 17.47
N GLU A 104 26.53 10.61 18.71
CA GLU A 104 27.23 11.73 19.32
C GLU A 104 28.55 11.96 18.55
N LYS A 105 28.64 13.10 17.85
CA LYS A 105 29.84 13.44 17.09
C LYS A 105 31.02 13.59 18.06
N PRO A 106 32.16 12.90 17.85
CA PRO A 106 33.28 12.99 18.79
C PRO A 106 33.81 14.43 18.82
N LYS A 107 33.71 15.07 19.99
CA LYS A 107 34.37 16.35 20.26
C LYS A 107 35.87 16.14 20.16
N ARG A 108 36.49 16.59 19.05
CA ARG A 108 37.95 16.74 18.94
C ARG A 108 38.43 17.58 20.12
N LYS A 109 39.05 16.94 21.11
CA LYS A 109 39.86 17.63 22.12
C LYS A 109 40.95 18.39 21.39
N ARG A 110 40.80 19.70 21.24
CA ARG A 110 41.94 20.58 21.00
C ARG A 110 42.63 20.76 22.35
N SER A 111 43.39 19.75 22.75
CA SER A 111 44.34 19.84 23.85
C SER A 111 45.49 20.73 23.39
N ALA A 112 45.75 21.76 24.20
CA ALA A 112 47.00 22.46 24.44
C ALA A 112 48.18 22.14 23.50
N ALA A 113 48.57 23.14 22.69
CA ALA A 113 49.96 23.35 22.34
C ALA A 113 50.44 24.54 23.17
N SER A 114 51.10 24.23 24.28
CA SER A 114 52.06 25.10 24.95
C SER A 114 53.43 24.42 24.78
N GLU A 115 54.27 24.98 23.92
CA GLU A 115 55.71 24.71 23.75
C GLU A 115 56.32 26.14 23.70
N ASP A 116 57.01 26.64 24.72
CA ASP A 116 58.42 26.37 25.08
C ASP A 116 59.39 26.64 23.92
N SER A 117 59.73 27.92 23.69
CA SER A 117 61.05 28.48 23.29
C SER A 117 60.93 29.96 22.95
#